data_AF-A0A2G6JN30-F1
#
_entry.id   AF-A0A2G6JN30-F1
#
_cell.length_a   1.000
_cell.length_b   1.000
_cell.length_c   1.000
_cell.angle_alpha   90.00
_cell.angle_beta   90.00
_cell.angle_gamma   90.00
#
_symmetry.space_group_name_H-M   'P 1'
#
loop_
_entity.id
_entity.type
_entity.pdbx_description
1 polymer ?
#
loop_
_entity_poly.entity_id
_entity_poly.type
_entity_poly.pdbx_seq_one_letter_code
_entity_poly.pdbx_strand_id
1 'polypeptide(L)'
;MIKSPITLALCSALLAAPLALAQGTSRAPLPKSSQADSRAKGNRDSKKARKPEWPRLKFVRKNITKEKMRLLTAKDTDKRASARQSILSYGPATCPVLMDGLNDKQSPQMQRAIGDLLDELTQAAHASLIAKAYKPKNLALSRWVVRRLASFQNKGNTKFFREAAKHQDSQISETAQFALASLGNTEALPFLLRLTREQWDKRNLEIRSVLPALKGKAATKQLATRLALSKDSKEKIACLRLLAGAGTKDAVPSIASMLNSSQHQVRVAAINALRGIIDGQRPYANLTVFNAINEVKKWKSRLGR
;
A
#
# COMPACT_ATOMS: atom_id res chain seq x y z
N MET A 1 -19.79 7.42 8.93
CA MET A 1 -18.36 7.03 9.05
C MET A 1 -17.76 6.88 7.66
N ILE A 2 -17.14 7.94 7.14
CA ILE A 2 -16.48 7.92 5.83
C ILE A 2 -15.12 7.23 6.04
N LYS A 3 -14.95 6.01 5.52
CA LYS A 3 -13.64 5.33 5.51
C LYS A 3 -12.65 6.22 4.76
N SER A 4 -11.45 6.43 5.33
CA SER A 4 -10.40 7.20 4.65
C SER A 4 -10.14 6.61 3.26
N PRO A 5 -10.01 7.44 2.20
CA PRO A 5 -9.75 6.96 0.84
C PRO A 5 -8.45 6.13 0.74
N ILE A 6 -7.52 6.28 1.70
CA ILE A 6 -6.30 5.48 1.82
C ILE A 6 -6.62 4.04 2.21
N THR A 7 -7.58 3.84 3.12
CA THR A 7 -8.01 2.51 3.58
C THR A 7 -8.69 1.72 2.47
N LEU A 8 -9.47 2.39 1.61
CA LEU A 8 -10.12 1.76 0.45
C LEU A 8 -9.10 1.34 -0.62
N ALA A 9 -8.12 2.18 -0.95
CA ALA A 9 -7.12 1.86 -1.97
C ALA A 9 -6.20 0.69 -1.56
N LEU A 10 -5.79 0.61 -0.29
CA LEU A 10 -4.91 -0.45 0.21
C LEU A 10 -5.66 -1.74 0.57
N CYS A 11 -6.89 -1.67 1.11
CA CYS A 11 -7.68 -2.88 1.40
C CYS A 11 -8.19 -3.57 0.13
N SER A 12 -8.54 -2.82 -0.92
CA SER A 12 -9.04 -3.40 -2.17
C SER A 12 -7.96 -4.21 -2.90
N ALA A 13 -6.69 -3.84 -2.77
CA ALA A 13 -5.57 -4.53 -3.42
C ALA A 13 -5.17 -5.85 -2.74
N LEU A 14 -5.47 -6.02 -1.43
CA LEU A 14 -5.11 -7.24 -0.67
C LEU A 14 -6.18 -8.34 -0.73
N LEU A 15 -7.39 -8.05 -1.20
CA LEU A 15 -8.50 -9.02 -1.31
C LEU A 15 -8.55 -9.76 -2.66
N ALA A 16 -7.65 -9.45 -3.60
CA ALA A 16 -7.64 -10.02 -4.95
C ALA A 16 -6.52 -11.06 -5.17
N ALA A 17 -6.36 -12.02 -4.25
CA ALA A 17 -5.56 -13.22 -4.50
C ALA A 17 -6.51 -14.40 -4.80
N PRO A 18 -6.51 -14.99 -6.01
CA PRO A 18 -7.33 -16.16 -6.27
C PRO A 18 -6.72 -17.39 -5.58
N LEU A 19 -7.54 -18.11 -4.82
CA LEU A 19 -7.30 -19.50 -4.45
C LEU A 19 -7.25 -20.32 -5.75
N ALA A 20 -6.06 -20.75 -6.16
CA ALA A 20 -5.92 -21.78 -7.19
C ALA A 20 -5.90 -23.16 -6.50
N LEU A 21 -7.01 -23.89 -6.63
CA LEU A 21 -7.10 -25.32 -6.34
C LEU A 21 -6.18 -26.07 -7.30
N ALA A 22 -5.19 -26.78 -6.76
CA ALA A 22 -4.36 -27.70 -7.51
C ALA A 22 -5.14 -29.01 -7.76
N GLN A 23 -5.47 -29.28 -9.02
CA GLN A 23 -5.77 -30.64 -9.46
C GLN A 23 -4.61 -31.09 -10.36
N GLY A 24 -4.03 -32.22 -9.98
CA GLY A 24 -2.90 -32.82 -10.68
C GLY A 24 -3.33 -33.58 -11.92
N THR A 25 -2.52 -33.50 -12.96
CA THR A 25 -2.51 -34.47 -14.06
C THR A 25 -1.08 -34.74 -14.49
N SER A 26 -0.69 -35.99 -14.22
CA SER A 26 0.25 -36.90 -14.87
C SER A 26 1.37 -36.40 -15.80
N ARG A 27 2.57 -36.93 -15.51
CA ARG A 27 3.80 -37.00 -16.32
C ARG A 27 3.62 -37.81 -17.61
N ALA A 28 4.24 -37.37 -18.71
CA ALA A 28 4.79 -38.23 -19.78
C ALA A 28 5.85 -37.42 -20.60
N PRO A 29 6.81 -38.06 -21.30
CA PRO A 29 8.19 -37.59 -21.40
C PRO A 29 8.59 -36.87 -22.70
N LEU A 30 9.67 -36.08 -22.60
CA LEU A 30 10.39 -35.41 -23.69
C LEU A 30 11.07 -36.42 -24.64
N PRO A 31 11.05 -36.18 -25.98
CA PRO A 31 12.03 -36.75 -26.88
C PRO A 31 13.15 -35.78 -27.25
N LYS A 32 14.27 -36.39 -27.64
CA LYS A 32 15.63 -35.86 -27.76
C LYS A 32 15.86 -34.98 -29.00
N SER A 33 16.93 -34.21 -28.87
CA SER A 33 17.67 -33.39 -29.84
C SER A 33 17.87 -34.01 -31.23
N SER A 34 17.68 -33.18 -32.26
CA SER A 34 18.45 -33.26 -33.51
C SER A 34 18.95 -31.86 -33.87
N GLN A 35 20.27 -31.68 -33.82
CA GLN A 35 20.97 -30.57 -34.44
C GLN A 35 20.77 -30.66 -35.96
N ALA A 36 20.31 -29.59 -36.57
CA ALA A 36 20.46 -29.35 -38.00
C ALA A 36 20.88 -27.89 -38.18
N ASP A 37 22.07 -27.73 -38.74
CA ASP A 37 22.66 -26.48 -39.17
C ASP A 37 21.72 -25.71 -40.10
N SER A 38 21.45 -24.47 -39.75
CA SER A 38 21.13 -23.44 -40.74
C SER A 38 21.76 -22.13 -40.31
N ARG A 39 22.90 -21.81 -40.95
CA ARG A 39 23.48 -20.47 -41.00
C ARG A 39 22.42 -19.49 -41.50
N ALA A 40 21.87 -18.69 -40.60
CA ALA A 40 21.16 -17.46 -40.93
C ALA A 40 21.89 -16.29 -40.27
N LYS A 41 22.81 -15.68 -41.03
CA LYS A 41 23.25 -14.30 -40.77
C LYS A 41 22.03 -13.40 -40.99
N GLY A 42 21.45 -12.89 -39.92
CA GLY A 42 20.28 -12.02 -39.96
C GLY A 42 20.30 -11.06 -38.77
N ASN A 43 21.00 -9.94 -38.97
CA ASN A 43 20.93 -8.67 -38.27
C ASN A 43 20.05 -8.61 -36.99
N ARG A 44 20.66 -8.82 -35.82
CA ARG A 44 20.04 -8.41 -34.54
C ARG A 44 20.26 -6.91 -34.36
N ASP A 45 19.43 -6.12 -35.04
CA ASP A 45 19.16 -4.76 -34.61
C ASP A 45 18.56 -4.84 -33.21
N SER A 46 19.41 -4.66 -32.20
CA SER A 46 18.97 -4.38 -30.83
C SER A 46 18.29 -3.01 -30.82
N LYS A 47 17.04 -2.95 -31.30
CA LYS A 47 16.17 -1.79 -31.12
C LYS A 47 16.05 -1.56 -29.62
N LYS A 48 16.79 -0.56 -29.10
CA LYS A 48 16.61 -0.01 -27.76
C LYS A 48 15.11 0.03 -27.47
N ALA A 49 14.66 -0.67 -26.43
CA ALA A 49 13.27 -0.69 -26.03
C ALA A 49 12.77 0.76 -25.98
N ARG A 50 11.76 1.09 -26.80
CA ARG A 50 11.22 2.45 -26.88
C ARG A 50 10.82 2.88 -25.48
N LYS A 51 11.23 4.09 -25.08
CA LYS A 51 10.87 4.65 -23.77
C LYS A 51 9.34 4.59 -23.63
N PRO A 52 8.82 4.26 -22.44
CA PRO A 52 7.38 4.25 -22.24
C PRO A 52 6.86 5.67 -22.47
N GLU A 53 5.85 5.77 -23.34
CA GLU A 53 5.17 7.01 -23.77
C GLU A 53 3.66 6.77 -23.77
N TRP A 54 2.89 7.82 -23.47
CA TRP A 54 1.43 7.76 -23.61
C TRP A 54 1.06 7.61 -25.08
N PRO A 55 -0.01 6.86 -25.42
CA PRO A 55 -0.52 6.82 -26.78
C PRO A 55 -0.87 8.22 -27.28
N ARG A 56 -0.58 8.51 -28.55
CA ARG A 56 -0.82 9.83 -29.13
C ARG A 56 -2.32 10.09 -29.29
N LEU A 57 -2.80 11.20 -28.74
CA LEU A 57 -4.17 11.68 -28.94
C LEU A 57 -4.20 12.76 -30.04
N LYS A 58 -4.97 12.52 -31.11
CA LYS A 58 -5.16 13.50 -32.20
C LYS A 58 -5.71 14.82 -31.65
N PHE A 59 -5.32 15.95 -32.25
CA PHE A 59 -5.68 17.29 -31.79
C PHE A 59 -7.20 17.48 -31.62
N VAL A 60 -8.00 17.02 -32.58
CA VAL A 60 -9.47 17.07 -32.52
C VAL A 60 -10.00 16.33 -31.29
N ARG A 61 -9.50 15.12 -31.03
CA ARG A 61 -9.91 14.31 -29.87
C ARG A 61 -9.46 14.96 -28.56
N LYS A 62 -8.29 15.61 -28.52
CA LYS A 62 -7.82 16.39 -27.36
C LYS A 62 -8.78 17.53 -27.01
N ASN A 63 -9.31 18.25 -28.01
CA ASN A 63 -10.27 19.32 -27.79
C ASN A 63 -11.62 18.79 -27.31
N ILE A 64 -12.10 17.69 -27.92
CA ILE A 64 -13.32 17.01 -27.47
C ILE A 64 -13.16 16.54 -26.01
N THR A 65 -12.02 15.94 -25.64
CA THR A 65 -11.76 15.54 -24.25
C THR A 65 -11.87 16.73 -23.31
N LYS A 66 -11.25 17.87 -23.62
CA LYS A 66 -11.33 19.08 -22.79
C LYS A 66 -12.75 19.61 -22.64
N GLU A 67 -13.54 19.59 -23.70
CA GLU A 67 -14.93 20.01 -23.68
C GLU A 67 -15.77 19.07 -22.81
N LYS A 68 -15.67 17.75 -23.04
CA LYS A 68 -16.38 16.73 -22.25
C LYS A 68 -15.97 16.74 -20.78
N MET A 69 -14.71 17.07 -20.45
CA MET A 69 -14.27 17.23 -19.06
C MET A 69 -15.12 18.26 -18.29
N ARG A 70 -15.56 19.35 -18.92
CA ARG A 70 -16.41 20.36 -18.28
C ARG A 70 -17.80 19.83 -17.92
N LEU A 71 -18.25 18.81 -18.64
CA LEU A 71 -19.55 18.18 -18.44
C LEU A 71 -19.54 17.06 -17.39
N LEU A 72 -18.37 16.68 -16.85
CA LEU A 72 -18.26 15.61 -15.84
C LEU A 72 -18.99 15.92 -14.53
N THR A 73 -19.25 17.20 -14.26
CA THR A 73 -20.00 17.66 -13.09
C THR A 73 -21.28 18.39 -13.47
N ALA A 74 -21.78 18.19 -14.70
CA ALA A 74 -23.08 18.72 -15.11
C ALA A 74 -24.18 18.20 -14.18
N LYS A 75 -25.25 18.98 -13.93
CA LYS A 75 -26.38 18.53 -13.09
C LYS A 75 -27.11 17.31 -13.69
N ASP A 76 -27.20 17.30 -15.02
CA ASP A 76 -27.78 16.25 -15.84
C ASP A 76 -26.92 14.96 -15.81
N THR A 77 -27.54 13.85 -15.42
CA THR A 77 -26.89 12.54 -15.29
C THR A 77 -26.40 11.99 -16.62
N ASP A 78 -27.17 12.19 -17.68
CA ASP A 78 -26.94 11.60 -18.99
C ASP A 78 -25.80 12.35 -19.69
N LYS A 79 -25.76 13.68 -19.51
CA LYS A 79 -24.61 14.49 -19.96
C LYS A 79 -23.31 14.07 -19.26
N ARG A 80 -23.34 13.81 -17.95
CA ARG A 80 -22.16 13.30 -17.23
C ARG A 80 -21.72 11.92 -17.75
N ALA A 81 -22.68 11.00 -17.91
CA ALA A 81 -22.40 9.64 -18.38
C ALA A 81 -21.85 9.63 -19.82
N SER A 82 -22.47 10.39 -20.72
CA SER A 82 -22.02 10.57 -22.10
C SER A 82 -20.60 11.16 -22.17
N ALA A 83 -20.33 12.18 -21.36
CA ALA A 83 -19.00 12.77 -21.27
C ALA A 83 -17.95 11.77 -20.77
N ARG A 84 -18.27 11.01 -19.72
CA ARG A 84 -17.41 9.94 -19.20
C ARG A 84 -17.11 8.90 -20.29
N GLN A 85 -18.14 8.36 -20.93
CA GLN A 85 -18.00 7.32 -21.94
C GLN A 85 -17.18 7.79 -23.15
N SER A 86 -17.39 9.05 -23.58
CA SER A 86 -16.63 9.64 -24.68
C SER A 86 -15.13 9.71 -24.34
N ILE A 87 -14.76 10.10 -23.12
CA ILE A 87 -13.36 10.15 -22.68
C ILE A 87 -12.77 8.74 -22.60
N LEU A 88 -13.50 7.79 -22.01
CA LEU A 88 -13.07 6.39 -21.88
C LEU A 88 -12.85 5.72 -23.24
N SER A 89 -13.66 6.05 -24.24
CA SER A 89 -13.53 5.50 -25.61
C SER A 89 -12.18 5.79 -26.29
N TYR A 90 -11.47 6.83 -25.84
CA TYR A 90 -10.14 7.18 -26.35
C TYR A 90 -9.00 6.52 -25.54
N GLY A 91 -9.33 5.81 -24.46
CA GLY A 91 -8.40 5.03 -23.67
C GLY A 91 -7.29 5.87 -23.01
N PRO A 92 -6.14 5.23 -22.70
CA PRO A 92 -5.03 5.87 -22.00
C PRO A 92 -4.42 7.10 -22.71
N ALA A 93 -4.73 7.31 -23.99
CA ALA A 93 -4.31 8.49 -24.74
C ALA A 93 -4.83 9.80 -24.13
N THR A 94 -5.91 9.75 -23.35
CA THR A 94 -6.50 10.92 -22.68
C THR A 94 -5.83 11.25 -21.35
N CYS A 95 -5.03 10.34 -20.76
CA CYS A 95 -4.40 10.54 -19.46
C CYS A 95 -3.60 11.83 -19.35
N PRO A 96 -2.77 12.25 -20.33
CA PRO A 96 -2.07 13.54 -20.25
C PRO A 96 -3.03 14.74 -20.10
N VAL A 97 -4.14 14.75 -20.85
CA VAL A 97 -5.13 15.83 -20.81
C VAL A 97 -5.84 15.86 -19.45
N LEU A 98 -6.20 14.68 -18.95
CA LEU A 98 -6.83 14.53 -17.64
C LEU A 98 -5.88 14.93 -16.50
N MET A 99 -4.61 14.54 -16.55
CA MET A 99 -3.59 14.94 -15.58
C MET A 99 -3.34 16.44 -15.57
N ASP A 100 -3.33 17.10 -16.74
CA ASP A 100 -3.21 18.56 -16.83
C ASP A 100 -4.47 19.27 -16.27
N GLY A 101 -5.64 18.67 -16.46
CA GLY A 101 -6.90 19.18 -15.90
C GLY A 101 -7.09 18.93 -14.41
N LEU A 102 -6.36 17.98 -13.81
CA LEU A 102 -6.39 17.71 -12.38
C LEU A 102 -5.50 18.72 -11.65
N ASN A 103 -6.08 19.85 -11.23
CA ASN A 103 -5.36 20.90 -10.51
C ASN A 103 -6.17 21.51 -9.37
N ASP A 104 -5.48 22.23 -8.49
CA ASP A 104 -6.04 22.77 -7.25
C ASP A 104 -7.13 23.84 -7.46
N LYS A 105 -7.22 24.43 -8.66
CA LYS A 105 -8.28 25.40 -9.00
C LYS A 105 -9.63 24.73 -9.31
N GLN A 106 -9.62 23.42 -9.58
CA GLN A 106 -10.86 22.69 -9.85
C GLN A 106 -11.64 22.42 -8.56
N SER A 107 -12.96 22.37 -8.67
CA SER A 107 -13.81 21.97 -7.53
C SER A 107 -13.48 20.54 -7.07
N PRO A 108 -13.67 20.20 -5.78
CA PRO A 108 -13.43 18.85 -5.28
C PRO A 108 -14.19 17.76 -6.05
N GLN A 109 -15.41 18.06 -6.53
CA GLN A 109 -16.23 17.18 -7.35
C GLN A 109 -15.58 16.94 -8.72
N MET A 110 -15.05 17.98 -9.36
CA MET A 110 -14.36 17.86 -10.64
C MET A 110 -13.04 17.10 -10.49
N GLN A 111 -12.26 17.40 -9.44
CA GLN A 111 -11.03 16.66 -9.13
C GLN A 111 -11.31 15.17 -8.94
N ARG A 112 -12.40 14.82 -8.23
CA ARG A 112 -12.84 13.43 -8.05
C ARG A 112 -13.21 12.79 -9.38
N ALA A 113 -14.06 13.44 -10.19
CA ALA A 113 -14.50 12.88 -11.47
C ALA A 113 -13.33 12.63 -12.45
N ILE A 114 -12.35 13.56 -12.50
CA ILE A 114 -11.13 13.38 -13.29
C ILE A 114 -10.26 12.25 -12.72
N GLY A 115 -10.11 12.20 -11.39
CA GLY A 115 -9.39 11.14 -10.69
C GLY A 115 -9.96 9.74 -10.95
N ASP A 116 -11.28 9.60 -10.95
CA ASP A 116 -11.98 8.33 -11.20
C ASP A 116 -11.80 7.85 -12.64
N LEU A 117 -11.78 8.76 -13.61
CA LEU A 117 -11.44 8.46 -15.01
C LEU A 117 -9.99 8.00 -15.13
N LEU A 118 -9.07 8.72 -14.48
CA LEU A 118 -7.66 8.35 -14.48
C LEU A 118 -7.41 7.00 -13.80
N ASP A 119 -8.16 6.67 -12.74
CA ASP A 119 -8.09 5.36 -12.08
C ASP A 119 -8.58 4.22 -12.98
N GLU A 120 -9.59 4.47 -13.83
CA GLU A 120 -10.08 3.48 -14.79
C GLU A 120 -9.13 3.29 -15.98
N LEU A 121 -8.50 4.38 -16.45
CA LEU A 121 -7.65 4.38 -17.64
C LEU A 121 -6.21 3.94 -17.39
N THR A 122 -5.75 3.95 -16.14
CA THR A 122 -4.36 3.65 -15.81
C THR A 122 -4.19 2.24 -15.25
N GLN A 123 -3.03 1.64 -15.45
CA GLN A 123 -2.69 0.30 -14.94
C GLN A 123 -1.22 0.28 -14.50
N ALA A 124 -0.78 -0.81 -13.86
CA ALA A 124 0.57 -0.93 -13.33
C ALA A 124 1.66 -0.70 -14.40
N ALA A 125 1.42 -1.08 -15.66
CA ALA A 125 2.32 -0.82 -16.78
C ALA A 125 2.56 0.69 -17.04
N HIS A 126 1.64 1.56 -16.62
CA HIS A 126 1.78 3.01 -16.75
C HIS A 126 2.51 3.67 -15.57
N ALA A 127 2.98 2.91 -14.57
CA ALA A 127 3.57 3.47 -13.34
C ALA A 127 4.70 4.48 -13.61
N SER A 128 5.62 4.17 -14.53
CA SER A 128 6.71 5.09 -14.87
C SER A 128 6.23 6.40 -15.51
N LEU A 129 5.14 6.35 -16.27
CA LEU A 129 4.54 7.52 -16.90
C LEU A 129 3.79 8.38 -15.89
N ILE A 130 3.08 7.75 -14.96
CA ILE A 130 2.36 8.42 -13.88
C ILE A 130 3.34 9.10 -12.93
N ALA A 131 4.45 8.45 -12.58
CA ALA A 131 5.51 9.04 -11.75
C ALA A 131 6.12 10.30 -12.40
N LYS A 132 6.30 10.30 -13.73
CA LYS A 132 6.78 11.49 -14.47
C LYS A 132 5.79 12.66 -14.47
N ALA A 133 4.49 12.40 -14.26
CA ALA A 133 3.48 13.44 -14.19
C ALA A 133 3.42 14.14 -12.82
N TYR A 134 4.18 13.66 -11.83
CA TYR A 134 4.23 14.26 -10.50
C TYR A 134 4.72 15.72 -10.55
N LYS A 135 3.93 16.64 -9.97
CA LYS A 135 4.22 18.07 -9.90
C LYS A 135 4.01 18.55 -8.47
N PRO A 136 5.06 18.69 -7.63
CA PRO A 136 4.93 18.94 -6.19
C PRO A 136 4.03 20.12 -5.80
N LYS A 137 4.02 21.18 -6.62
CA LYS A 137 3.20 22.38 -6.38
C LYS A 137 1.70 22.21 -6.69
N ASN A 138 1.32 21.18 -7.45
CA ASN A 138 -0.08 20.85 -7.74
C ASN A 138 -0.50 19.70 -6.82
N LEU A 139 -1.22 20.03 -5.73
CA LEU A 139 -1.55 19.08 -4.68
C LEU A 139 -2.58 18.04 -5.17
N ALA A 140 -3.59 18.46 -5.93
CA ALA A 140 -4.60 17.58 -6.50
C ALA A 140 -3.97 16.48 -7.37
N LEU A 141 -3.08 16.87 -8.31
CA LEU A 141 -2.35 15.92 -9.15
C LEU A 141 -1.40 15.05 -8.32
N SER A 142 -0.63 15.65 -7.42
CA SER A 142 0.37 14.93 -6.62
C SER A 142 -0.26 13.89 -5.70
N ARG A 143 -1.36 14.23 -5.01
CA ARG A 143 -2.15 13.29 -4.20
C ARG A 143 -2.67 12.14 -5.04
N TRP A 144 -3.20 12.41 -6.23
CA TRP A 144 -3.65 11.36 -7.15
C TRP A 144 -2.49 10.47 -7.60
N VAL A 145 -1.36 11.04 -8.03
CA VAL A 145 -0.18 10.29 -8.47
C VAL A 145 0.32 9.34 -7.39
N VAL A 146 0.52 9.83 -6.16
CA VAL A 146 1.05 9.01 -5.06
C VAL A 146 0.07 7.90 -4.68
N ARG A 147 -1.23 8.23 -4.54
CA ARG A 147 -2.27 7.23 -4.27
C ARG A 147 -2.33 6.17 -5.37
N ARG A 148 -2.27 6.59 -6.64
CA ARG A 148 -2.38 5.68 -7.78
C ARG A 148 -1.18 4.75 -7.86
N LEU A 149 0.03 5.28 -7.73
CA LEU A 149 1.24 4.46 -7.70
C LEU A 149 1.26 3.49 -6.52
N ALA A 150 0.75 3.89 -5.35
CA ALA A 150 0.63 3.03 -4.18
C ALA A 150 -0.32 1.84 -4.43
N SER A 151 -1.40 2.05 -5.19
CA SER A 151 -2.35 0.98 -5.53
C SER A 151 -1.75 -0.13 -6.39
N PHE A 152 -0.65 0.13 -7.11
CA PHE A 152 -0.01 -0.87 -7.98
C PHE A 152 0.96 -1.80 -7.25
N GLN A 153 1.34 -1.50 -6.01
CA GLN A 153 2.26 -2.34 -5.22
C GLN A 153 3.57 -2.69 -5.94
N ASN A 154 4.06 -1.78 -6.78
CA ASN A 154 5.29 -1.97 -7.55
C ASN A 154 6.53 -1.49 -6.75
N LYS A 155 7.40 -2.44 -6.37
CA LYS A 155 8.66 -2.17 -5.66
C LYS A 155 9.59 -1.19 -6.39
N GLY A 156 9.50 -1.08 -7.72
CA GLY A 156 10.25 -0.10 -8.51
C GLY A 156 9.97 1.36 -8.12
N ASN A 157 8.84 1.64 -7.47
CA ASN A 157 8.47 2.99 -7.02
C ASN A 157 9.03 3.37 -5.65
N THR A 158 9.83 2.51 -4.99
CA THR A 158 10.36 2.78 -3.63
C THR A 158 11.09 4.11 -3.53
N LYS A 159 11.94 4.45 -4.51
CA LYS A 159 12.65 5.74 -4.54
C LYS A 159 11.69 6.92 -4.63
N PHE A 160 10.65 6.79 -5.46
CA PHE A 160 9.61 7.81 -5.60
C PHE A 160 8.87 8.03 -4.27
N PHE A 161 8.44 6.96 -3.60
CA PHE A 161 7.75 7.09 -2.31
C PHE A 161 8.63 7.66 -1.21
N ARG A 162 9.94 7.37 -1.20
CA ARG A 162 10.87 7.99 -0.23
C ARG A 162 10.91 9.50 -0.36
N GLU A 163 10.88 10.04 -1.58
CA GLU A 163 10.83 11.49 -1.78
C GLU A 163 9.44 12.07 -1.48
N ALA A 164 8.37 11.40 -1.91
CA ALA A 164 7.00 11.84 -1.60
C ALA A 164 6.70 11.80 -0.08
N ALA A 165 7.33 10.90 0.67
CA ALA A 165 7.19 10.79 2.13
C ALA A 165 7.72 12.01 2.90
N LYS A 166 8.56 12.85 2.27
CA LYS A 166 9.09 14.09 2.85
C LYS A 166 8.23 15.32 2.51
N HIS A 167 7.15 15.14 1.76
CA HIS A 167 6.30 16.24 1.32
C HIS A 167 5.58 16.93 2.49
N GLN A 168 5.40 18.25 2.42
CA GLN A 168 4.76 19.03 3.49
C GLN A 168 3.26 18.75 3.63
N ASP A 169 2.60 18.45 2.52
CA ASP A 169 1.21 17.96 2.54
C ASP A 169 1.11 16.60 3.25
N SER A 170 0.33 16.55 4.32
CA SER A 170 0.16 15.34 5.14
C SER A 170 -0.45 14.18 4.35
N GLN A 171 -1.40 14.44 3.45
CA GLN A 171 -2.01 13.37 2.66
C GLN A 171 -1.01 12.71 1.72
N ILE A 172 -0.15 13.49 1.06
CA ILE A 172 0.92 12.98 0.21
C ILE A 172 1.95 12.18 1.02
N SER A 173 2.46 12.77 2.10
CA SER A 173 3.50 12.11 2.93
C SER A 173 2.99 10.85 3.61
N GLU A 174 1.79 10.87 4.21
CA GLU A 174 1.19 9.67 4.83
C GLU A 174 0.96 8.57 3.79
N THR A 175 0.38 8.89 2.63
CA THR A 175 0.13 7.89 1.58
C THR A 175 1.44 7.25 1.11
N ALA A 176 2.50 8.04 0.96
CA ALA A 176 3.81 7.53 0.59
C ALA A 176 4.44 6.65 1.68
N GLN A 177 4.28 7.01 2.96
CA GLN A 177 4.75 6.19 4.09
C GLN A 177 4.01 4.84 4.17
N PHE A 178 2.69 4.83 3.99
CA PHE A 178 1.92 3.59 3.89
C PHE A 178 2.31 2.76 2.66
N ALA A 179 2.59 3.40 1.53
CA ALA A 179 3.08 2.71 0.34
C ALA A 179 4.43 2.02 0.62
N LEU A 180 5.38 2.74 1.24
CA LEU A 180 6.67 2.17 1.67
C LEU A 180 6.47 0.96 2.60
N ALA A 181 5.60 1.08 3.60
CA ALA A 181 5.26 -0.02 4.49
C ALA A 181 4.67 -1.24 3.76
N SER A 182 3.72 -1.01 2.85
CA SER A 182 3.10 -2.08 2.05
C SER A 182 4.08 -2.79 1.10
N LEU A 183 5.16 -2.12 0.72
CA LEU A 183 6.26 -2.70 -0.06
C LEU A 183 7.30 -3.42 0.80
N GLY A 184 7.11 -3.46 2.13
CA GLY A 184 8.02 -4.07 3.09
C GLY A 184 9.23 -3.19 3.45
N ASN A 185 9.19 -1.89 3.13
CA ASN A 185 10.28 -0.99 3.48
C ASN A 185 10.14 -0.51 4.94
N THR A 186 11.07 -0.98 5.79
CA THR A 186 11.11 -0.66 7.22
C THR A 186 11.41 0.81 7.54
N GLU A 187 11.84 1.62 6.57
CA GLU A 187 11.97 3.08 6.73
C GLU A 187 10.64 3.75 7.13
N ALA A 188 9.49 3.10 6.87
CA ALA A 188 8.18 3.58 7.28
C ALA A 188 7.85 3.30 8.76
N LEU A 189 8.65 2.51 9.49
CA LEU A 189 8.37 2.13 10.87
C LEU A 189 8.29 3.32 11.84
N PRO A 190 9.13 4.37 11.78
CA PRO A 190 8.98 5.55 12.64
C PRO A 190 7.63 6.25 12.45
N PHE A 191 7.16 6.33 11.21
CA PHE A 191 5.83 6.88 10.90
C PHE A 191 4.72 5.99 11.50
N LEU A 192 4.77 4.68 11.24
CA LEU A 192 3.78 3.74 11.78
C LEU A 192 3.78 3.70 13.30
N LEU A 193 4.94 3.82 13.94
CA LEU A 193 5.08 3.86 15.39
C LEU A 193 4.38 5.10 15.97
N ARG A 194 4.66 6.29 15.41
CA ARG A 194 3.99 7.53 15.80
C ARG A 194 2.48 7.43 15.61
N LEU A 195 2.04 6.96 14.45
CA LEU A 195 0.61 6.81 14.14
C LEU A 195 -0.08 5.80 15.06
N THR A 196 0.58 4.69 15.38
CA THR A 196 0.09 3.68 16.32
C THR A 196 0.00 4.22 17.74
N ARG A 197 0.92 5.11 18.13
CA ARG A 197 0.90 5.75 19.45
C ARG A 197 -0.23 6.76 19.59
N GLU A 198 -0.51 7.51 18.54
CA GLU A 198 -1.39 8.69 18.58
C GLU A 198 -2.82 8.42 18.07
N GLN A 199 -3.00 7.50 17.13
CA GLN A 199 -4.26 7.33 16.40
C GLN A 199 -4.72 5.88 16.28
N TRP A 200 -4.27 4.99 17.18
CA TRP A 200 -4.61 3.57 17.11
C TRP A 200 -6.11 3.30 16.97
N ASP A 201 -6.94 3.92 17.80
CA ASP A 201 -8.37 3.60 17.85
C ASP A 201 -9.09 3.94 16.54
N LYS A 202 -8.59 4.95 15.82
CA LYS A 202 -9.15 5.41 14.54
C LYS A 202 -8.52 4.71 13.33
N ARG A 203 -7.24 4.32 13.42
CA ARG A 203 -6.41 3.90 12.26
C ARG A 203 -5.89 2.47 12.35
N ASN A 204 -6.30 1.68 13.36
CA ASN A 204 -5.74 0.33 13.57
C ASN A 204 -5.86 -0.60 12.35
N LEU A 205 -6.97 -0.56 11.60
CA LEU A 205 -7.18 -1.42 10.44
C LEU A 205 -6.17 -1.12 9.33
N GLU A 206 -5.92 0.17 9.09
CA GLU A 206 -4.97 0.64 8.09
C GLU A 206 -3.54 0.28 8.49
N ILE A 207 -3.16 0.53 9.75
CA ILE A 207 -1.85 0.13 10.27
C ILE A 207 -1.65 -1.39 10.14
N ARG A 208 -2.64 -2.19 10.54
CA ARG A 208 -2.58 -3.65 10.47
C ARG A 208 -2.46 -4.17 9.04
N SER A 209 -3.07 -3.49 8.07
CA SER A 209 -3.06 -3.93 6.67
C SER A 209 -1.65 -4.00 6.06
N VAL A 210 -0.71 -3.19 6.55
CA VAL A 210 0.66 -3.12 6.01
C VAL A 210 1.70 -3.92 6.81
N LEU A 211 1.36 -4.38 8.02
CA LEU A 211 2.32 -5.12 8.86
C LEU A 211 2.82 -6.44 8.26
N PRO A 212 2.01 -7.25 7.54
CA PRO A 212 2.49 -8.49 6.95
C PRO A 212 3.65 -8.29 5.98
N ALA A 213 3.63 -7.21 5.19
CA ALA A 213 4.70 -6.87 4.25
C ALA A 213 6.01 -6.48 4.96
N LEU A 214 5.91 -5.92 6.16
CA LEU A 214 7.04 -5.55 7.01
C LEU A 214 7.61 -6.73 7.82
N LYS A 215 6.96 -7.89 7.79
CA LYS A 215 7.34 -9.03 8.63
C LYS A 215 8.75 -9.51 8.31
N GLY A 216 9.66 -9.43 9.29
CA GLY A 216 11.04 -9.90 9.10
C GLY A 216 12.01 -9.43 10.16
N LYS A 217 13.27 -9.86 10.02
CA LYS A 217 14.36 -9.58 10.98
C LYS A 217 14.60 -8.07 11.17
N ALA A 218 14.54 -7.29 10.10
CA ALA A 218 14.80 -5.85 10.16
C ALA A 218 13.75 -5.12 11.01
N ALA A 219 12.46 -5.34 10.74
CA ALA A 219 11.38 -4.74 11.53
C ALA A 219 11.40 -5.22 12.98
N THR A 220 11.64 -6.52 13.17
CA THR A 220 11.78 -7.13 14.49
C THR A 220 12.86 -6.46 15.32
N LYS A 221 14.08 -6.34 14.78
CA LYS A 221 15.20 -5.70 15.46
C LYS A 221 14.87 -4.26 15.84
N GLN A 222 14.38 -3.46 14.90
CA GLN A 222 14.08 -2.04 15.16
C GLN A 222 13.01 -1.88 16.25
N LEU A 223 11.90 -2.60 16.15
CA LEU A 223 10.79 -2.48 17.11
C LEU A 223 11.14 -3.07 18.48
N ALA A 224 11.87 -4.18 18.54
CA ALA A 224 12.32 -4.79 19.80
C ALA A 224 13.34 -3.90 20.52
N THR A 225 14.30 -3.32 19.81
CA THR A 225 15.23 -2.33 20.38
C THR A 225 14.47 -1.13 20.92
N ARG A 226 13.51 -0.58 20.15
CA ARG A 226 12.72 0.57 20.59
C ARG A 226 11.85 0.25 21.81
N LEU A 227 11.26 -0.95 21.86
CA LEU A 227 10.49 -1.44 23.00
C LEU A 227 11.35 -1.52 24.28
N ALA A 228 12.57 -2.05 24.16
CA ALA A 228 13.48 -2.20 25.29
C ALA A 228 13.97 -0.86 25.85
N LEU A 229 14.21 0.12 24.97
CA LEU A 229 14.74 1.44 25.37
C LEU A 229 13.66 2.42 25.86
N SER A 230 12.41 2.24 25.45
CA SER A 230 11.37 3.22 25.79
C SER A 230 10.97 3.15 27.26
N LYS A 231 10.77 4.31 27.88
CA LYS A 231 10.15 4.46 29.21
C LYS A 231 8.66 4.80 29.10
N ASP A 232 8.20 5.29 27.94
CA ASP A 232 6.82 5.67 27.68
C ASP A 232 5.95 4.43 27.40
N SER A 233 4.90 4.27 28.19
CA SER A 233 3.93 3.19 28.05
C SER A 233 3.21 3.20 26.72
N LYS A 234 2.85 4.38 26.19
CA LYS A 234 2.13 4.49 24.91
C LYS A 234 3.02 4.00 23.77
N GLU A 235 4.29 4.36 23.80
CA GLU A 235 5.28 3.85 22.85
C GLU A 235 5.52 2.34 23.00
N LYS A 236 5.64 1.81 24.23
CA LYS A 236 5.74 0.35 24.44
C LYS A 236 4.55 -0.39 23.82
N ILE A 237 3.34 0.08 24.10
CA ILE A 237 2.09 -0.48 23.54
C ILE A 237 2.12 -0.41 22.00
N ALA A 238 2.60 0.71 21.43
CA ALA A 238 2.70 0.86 19.99
C ALA A 238 3.70 -0.12 19.36
N CYS A 239 4.90 -0.27 19.95
CA CYS A 239 5.88 -1.28 19.53
C CYS A 239 5.29 -2.70 19.57
N LEU A 240 4.61 -3.06 20.67
CA LEU A 240 3.97 -4.37 20.82
C LEU A 240 2.87 -4.61 19.77
N ARG A 241 2.04 -3.60 19.47
CA ARG A 241 1.01 -3.67 18.43
C ARG A 241 1.59 -3.88 17.03
N LEU A 242 2.70 -3.22 16.72
CA LEU A 242 3.40 -3.40 15.44
C LEU A 242 4.10 -4.77 15.36
N LEU A 243 4.80 -5.18 16.44
CA LEU A 243 5.44 -6.49 16.55
C LEU A 243 4.45 -7.64 16.36
N ALA A 244 3.20 -7.49 16.82
CA ALA A 244 2.16 -8.50 16.64
C ALA A 244 1.93 -8.92 15.17
N GLY A 245 2.20 -8.03 14.20
CA GLY A 245 2.04 -8.33 12.77
C GLY A 245 3.35 -8.34 11.95
N ALA A 246 4.34 -7.54 12.35
CA ALA A 246 5.61 -7.39 11.65
C ALA A 246 6.79 -8.11 12.34
N GLY A 247 6.60 -8.60 13.57
CA GLY A 247 7.64 -9.28 14.34
C GLY A 247 7.84 -10.74 13.94
N THR A 248 9.04 -11.24 14.17
CA THR A 248 9.40 -12.67 14.18
C THR A 248 9.50 -13.18 15.62
N LYS A 249 9.69 -14.50 15.78
CA LYS A 249 9.91 -15.12 17.09
C LYS A 249 11.14 -14.55 17.82
N ASP A 250 12.06 -13.90 17.10
CA ASP A 250 13.22 -13.22 17.69
C ASP A 250 12.83 -12.06 18.63
N ALA A 251 11.61 -11.52 18.51
CA ALA A 251 11.09 -10.49 19.42
C ALA A 251 10.62 -11.05 20.77
N VAL A 252 10.44 -12.37 20.89
CA VAL A 252 9.81 -13.01 22.06
C VAL A 252 10.51 -12.65 23.37
N PRO A 253 11.85 -12.65 23.49
CA PRO A 253 12.51 -12.26 24.74
C PRO A 253 12.16 -10.83 25.18
N SER A 254 12.13 -9.87 24.25
CA SER A 254 11.78 -8.48 24.52
C SER A 254 10.30 -8.30 24.86
N ILE A 255 9.42 -9.10 24.26
CA ILE A 255 7.97 -9.06 24.55
C ILE A 255 7.67 -9.73 25.89
N ALA A 256 8.34 -10.83 26.21
CA ALA A 256 8.13 -11.60 27.43
C ALA A 256 8.40 -10.77 28.70
N SER A 257 9.38 -9.87 28.68
CA SER A 257 9.63 -8.96 29.80
C SER A 257 8.45 -8.01 30.07
N MET A 258 7.67 -7.67 29.03
CA MET A 258 6.51 -6.78 29.14
C MET A 258 5.30 -7.44 29.82
N LEU A 259 5.28 -8.77 29.93
CA LEU A 259 4.28 -9.48 30.74
C LEU A 259 4.36 -9.14 32.24
N ASN A 260 5.52 -8.67 32.69
CA ASN A 260 5.77 -8.23 34.07
C ASN A 260 5.53 -6.73 34.28
N SER A 261 5.06 -5.99 33.26
CA SER A 261 4.82 -4.56 33.41
C SER A 261 3.77 -4.28 34.49
N SER A 262 3.99 -3.26 35.32
CA SER A 262 2.99 -2.76 36.28
C SER A 262 1.72 -2.26 35.58
N GLN A 263 1.85 -1.79 34.33
CA GLN A 263 0.74 -1.23 33.58
C GLN A 263 -0.06 -2.29 32.83
N HIS A 264 -1.35 -2.38 33.15
CA HIS A 264 -2.26 -3.37 32.58
C HIS A 264 -2.29 -3.35 31.05
N GLN A 265 -2.37 -2.17 30.43
CA GLN A 265 -2.43 -2.04 28.97
C GLN A 265 -1.16 -2.55 28.27
N VAL A 266 0.01 -2.41 28.89
CA VAL A 266 1.28 -2.96 28.38
C VAL A 266 1.24 -4.50 28.42
N ARG A 267 0.76 -5.10 29.52
CA ARG A 267 0.59 -6.55 29.62
C ARG A 267 -0.37 -7.10 28.56
N VAL A 268 -1.51 -6.44 28.35
CA VAL A 268 -2.48 -6.82 27.29
C VAL A 268 -1.85 -6.73 25.90
N ALA A 269 -1.10 -5.66 25.62
CA ALA A 269 -0.39 -5.53 24.35
C ALA A 269 0.67 -6.63 24.17
N ALA A 270 1.37 -7.03 25.23
CA ALA A 270 2.37 -8.09 25.20
C ALA A 270 1.74 -9.47 24.92
N ILE A 271 0.63 -9.81 25.60
CA ILE A 271 -0.16 -11.02 25.32
C ILE A 271 -0.56 -11.05 23.83
N ASN A 272 -1.12 -9.95 23.34
CA ASN A 272 -1.55 -9.84 21.95
C ASN A 272 -0.40 -9.94 20.94
N ALA A 273 0.78 -9.42 21.28
CA ALA A 273 1.97 -9.57 20.44
C ALA A 273 2.45 -11.02 20.39
N LEU A 274 2.48 -11.73 21.53
CA LEU A 274 2.83 -13.15 21.58
C LEU A 274 1.82 -14.01 20.80
N ARG A 275 0.53 -13.75 20.94
CA ARG A 275 -0.53 -14.41 20.16
C ARG A 275 -0.33 -14.21 18.64
N GLY A 276 0.01 -13.00 18.21
CA GLY A 276 0.28 -12.72 16.81
C GLY A 276 1.54 -13.41 16.28
N ILE A 277 2.63 -13.40 17.05
CA ILE A 277 3.93 -13.91 16.62
C ILE A 277 4.04 -15.44 16.71
N ILE A 278 3.52 -16.03 17.79
CA ILE A 278 3.67 -17.46 18.08
C ILE A 278 2.47 -18.24 17.53
N ASP A 279 1.26 -17.78 17.82
CA ASP A 279 0.02 -18.52 17.49
C ASP A 279 -0.60 -18.07 16.16
N GLY A 280 -0.11 -17.00 15.54
CA GLY A 280 -0.72 -16.41 14.34
C GLY A 280 -2.13 -15.86 14.57
N GLN A 281 -2.53 -15.65 15.82
CA GLN A 281 -3.88 -15.27 16.18
C GLN A 281 -4.09 -13.76 16.20
N ARG A 282 -5.33 -13.34 15.89
CA ARG A 282 -5.74 -11.94 16.03
C ARG A 282 -5.75 -11.53 17.50
N PRO A 283 -5.38 -10.28 17.82
CA PRO A 283 -5.47 -9.75 19.18
C PRO A 283 -6.88 -9.87 19.75
N TYR A 284 -6.97 -10.04 21.07
CA TYR A 284 -8.25 -9.98 21.77
C TYR A 284 -8.85 -8.58 21.59
N ALA A 285 -10.12 -8.53 21.21
CA ALA A 285 -10.86 -7.27 21.10
C ALA A 285 -11.05 -6.64 22.49
N ASN A 286 -11.51 -7.44 23.44
CA ASN A 286 -11.72 -7.06 24.83
C ASN A 286 -11.12 -8.15 25.73
N LEU A 287 -10.02 -7.85 26.41
CA LEU A 287 -9.42 -8.74 27.40
C LEU A 287 -9.60 -8.10 28.77
N THR A 288 -10.45 -8.68 29.60
CA THR A 288 -10.68 -8.19 30.97
C THR A 288 -9.41 -8.31 31.81
N VAL A 289 -9.31 -7.53 32.89
CA VAL A 289 -8.15 -7.58 33.80
C VAL A 289 -7.91 -8.98 34.33
N PHE A 290 -8.97 -9.67 34.78
CA PHE A 290 -8.90 -11.04 35.26
C PHE A 290 -8.38 -12.01 34.19
N ASN A 291 -8.94 -11.96 32.97
CA ASN A 291 -8.50 -12.82 31.87
C ASN A 291 -7.06 -12.51 31.47
N ALA A 292 -6.65 -11.23 31.49
CA ALA A 292 -5.28 -10.85 31.22
C ALA A 292 -4.29 -11.44 32.23
N ILE A 293 -4.64 -11.50 33.53
CA ILE A 293 -3.80 -12.15 34.56
C ILE A 293 -3.62 -13.65 34.24
N ASN A 294 -4.69 -14.33 33.87
CA ASN A 294 -4.64 -15.75 33.51
C ASN A 294 -3.81 -15.98 32.24
N GLU A 295 -3.98 -15.13 31.22
CA GLU A 295 -3.18 -15.19 30.00
C GLU A 295 -1.69 -14.93 30.28
N VAL A 296 -1.34 -13.99 31.17
CA VAL A 296 0.06 -13.79 31.60
C VAL A 296 0.63 -15.08 32.20
N LYS A 297 -0.09 -15.74 33.12
CA LYS A 297 0.35 -17.00 33.74
C LYS A 297 0.58 -18.08 32.69
N LYS A 298 -0.38 -18.26 31.77
CA LYS A 298 -0.26 -19.22 30.65
C LYS A 298 0.96 -18.93 29.78
N TRP A 299 1.16 -17.67 29.40
CA TRP A 299 2.31 -17.29 28.57
C TRP A 299 3.64 -17.49 29.27
N LYS A 300 3.75 -17.15 30.56
CA LYS A 300 4.96 -17.41 31.35
C LYS A 300 5.31 -18.89 31.39
N SER A 301 4.34 -19.74 31.72
CA SER A 301 4.50 -21.19 31.69
C SER A 301 4.93 -21.71 30.31
N ARG A 302 4.25 -21.29 29.22
CA ARG A 302 4.60 -21.66 27.84
C ARG A 302 6.01 -21.22 27.42
N LEU A 303 6.52 -20.13 28.00
CA LEU A 303 7.85 -19.59 27.71
C LEU A 303 8.94 -20.09 28.67
N GLY A 304 8.61 -20.96 29.62
CA GLY A 304 9.54 -21.46 30.62
C GLY A 304 10.03 -20.37 31.59
N ARG A 305 9.13 -19.48 32.04
CA ARG A 305 9.41 -18.32 32.89
C ARG A 305 8.49 -18.22 34.10
#